data_AF-A0A0P4VZ70-F1
#
_entry.id   AF-A0A0P4VZ70-F1
#
_cell.length_a   1.000
_cell.length_b   1.000
_cell.length_c   1.000
_cell.angle_alpha   90.00
_cell.angle_beta   90.00
_cell.angle_gamma   90.00
#
_symmetry.space_group_name_H-M   'P 1'
#
loop_
_entity.id
_entity.type
_entity.pdbx_description
1 polymer ?
#
loop_
_entity_poly.entity_id
_entity_poly.type
_entity_poly.pdbx_seq_one_letter_code
_entity_poly.pdbx_strand_id
1 'polypeptide(L)'
;MNLSSWTLLSCQGRGGWDDSRHVDTAWVSVHLKDVNDNPPQFSRTHAHVKVREDAALGTLLASIPAHDPDMGGEQKVQYHVEGGWDVLAVNAVGGIILRGALDREGPGGTIGVAKILGVDRGTPPLTATATLTITLTDVNDSPPLLLPPVTFHVTEDAAPARLGILTATDEDVWALGHGPPFTFSLASSNPQYIFDLMSLQFDPREYLSLLLAR
;
A
#
# COMPACT_ATOMS: atom_id res chain seq x y z
N MET A 1 -0.34 -14.12 -34.02
CA MET A 1 0.05 -14.71 -35.33
C MET A 1 -0.82 -15.92 -35.56
N ASN A 2 -1.78 -15.88 -36.50
CA ASN A 2 -2.63 -17.05 -36.77
C ASN A 2 -1.75 -18.30 -37.01
N LEU A 3 -1.96 -19.36 -36.23
CA LEU A 3 -1.40 -20.66 -36.56
C LEU A 3 -2.15 -21.16 -37.79
N SER A 4 -1.48 -21.11 -38.94
CA SER A 4 -1.98 -21.66 -40.20
C SER A 4 -1.25 -22.97 -40.49
N SER A 5 -2.00 -24.05 -40.68
CA SER A 5 -1.48 -25.32 -41.20
C SER A 5 -2.05 -25.59 -42.58
N TRP A 6 -1.24 -26.19 -43.44
CA TRP A 6 -1.63 -26.62 -44.78
C TRP A 6 -1.73 -28.14 -44.80
N THR A 7 -2.87 -28.67 -45.23
CA THR A 7 -3.08 -30.11 -45.39
C THR A 7 -3.56 -30.40 -46.80
N LEU A 8 -3.01 -31.45 -47.43
CA LEU A 8 -3.45 -31.92 -48.73
C LEU A 8 -4.65 -32.85 -48.54
N LEU A 9 -5.80 -32.51 -49.14
CA LEU A 9 -6.97 -33.38 -49.17
C LEU A 9 -7.07 -34.04 -50.55
N SER A 10 -7.26 -35.36 -50.58
CA SER A 10 -7.59 -36.10 -51.79
C SER A 10 -9.05 -36.57 -51.71
N CYS A 11 -9.82 -36.30 -52.75
CA CYS A 11 -11.16 -36.84 -52.92
C CYS A 11 -11.19 -37.80 -54.11
N GLN A 12 -12.10 -38.77 -54.04
CA GLN A 12 -12.14 -39.85 -55.02
C GLN A 12 -13.57 -40.28 -55.31
N GLY A 13 -13.90 -40.36 -56.59
CA GLY A 13 -15.17 -40.87 -57.09
C GLY A 13 -14.98 -42.13 -57.94
N ARG A 14 -16.01 -42.98 -57.96
CA ARG A 14 -16.18 -44.02 -58.99
C ARG A 14 -17.31 -43.61 -59.92
N GLY A 15 -17.06 -43.63 -61.23
CA GLY A 15 -18.07 -43.34 -62.25
C GLY A 15 -18.95 -44.57 -62.51
N GLY A 16 -20.27 -44.39 -62.63
CA GLY A 16 -21.24 -45.49 -62.67
C GLY A 16 -21.26 -46.39 -63.91
N TRP A 17 -20.29 -46.30 -64.83
CA TRP A 17 -20.32 -47.04 -66.10
C TRP A 17 -18.96 -47.60 -66.56
N ASP A 18 -17.86 -47.04 -66.07
CA ASP A 18 -16.50 -47.57 -66.19
C ASP A 18 -15.94 -47.48 -64.77
N ASP A 19 -15.57 -48.62 -64.16
CA ASP A 19 -15.06 -48.70 -62.78
C ASP A 19 -13.73 -47.91 -62.55
N SER A 20 -13.31 -47.12 -63.55
CA SER A 20 -12.32 -46.06 -63.49
C SER A 20 -12.43 -45.16 -62.24
N ARG A 21 -11.32 -45.16 -61.48
CA ARG A 21 -11.14 -44.46 -60.22
C ARG A 21 -10.64 -43.04 -60.51
N HIS A 22 -11.49 -42.03 -60.31
CA HIS A 22 -11.13 -40.63 -60.52
C HIS A 22 -10.63 -40.01 -59.21
N VAL A 23 -9.50 -39.32 -59.24
CA VAL A 23 -8.89 -38.65 -58.07
C VAL A 23 -8.76 -37.16 -58.39
N ASP A 24 -9.17 -36.34 -57.44
CA ASP A 24 -8.83 -34.92 -57.41
C ASP A 24 -8.16 -34.58 -56.08
N THR A 25 -7.28 -33.58 -56.08
CA THR A 25 -6.51 -33.18 -54.89
C THR A 25 -6.48 -31.67 -54.76
N ALA A 26 -6.75 -31.18 -53.56
CA ALA A 26 -6.73 -29.75 -53.25
C ALA A 26 -5.92 -29.47 -51.97
N TRP A 27 -5.22 -28.34 -51.96
CA TRP A 27 -4.61 -27.80 -50.75
C TRP A 27 -5.66 -27.11 -49.90
N VAL A 28 -5.76 -27.51 -48.64
CA VAL A 28 -6.67 -26.90 -47.65
C VAL A 28 -5.83 -26.10 -46.67
N SER A 29 -6.15 -24.81 -46.54
CA SER A 29 -5.64 -23.95 -45.48
C SER A 29 -6.55 -24.07 -44.27
N VAL A 30 -5.99 -24.40 -43.11
CA VAL A 30 -6.72 -24.36 -41.83
C VAL A 30 -6.12 -23.25 -40.98
N HIS A 31 -6.96 -22.30 -40.57
CA HIS A 31 -6.59 -21.23 -39.66
C HIS A 31 -7.20 -21.49 -38.30
N LEU A 32 -6.36 -21.68 -37.29
CA LEU A 32 -6.81 -21.72 -35.90
C LEU A 32 -7.07 -20.29 -35.43
N LYS A 33 -8.29 -20.05 -34.94
CA LYS A 33 -8.66 -18.80 -34.27
C LYS A 33 -8.46 -18.97 -32.78
N ASP A 34 -7.83 -17.97 -32.19
CA ASP A 34 -7.66 -17.86 -30.76
C ASP A 34 -9.01 -17.59 -30.07
N VAL A 35 -9.19 -18.13 -28.87
CA VAL A 35 -10.35 -17.91 -28.00
C VAL A 35 -9.80 -17.40 -26.67
N ASN A 36 -10.47 -16.42 -26.07
CA ASN A 36 -10.04 -15.84 -24.80
C ASN A 36 -10.38 -16.77 -23.63
N ASP A 37 -9.57 -17.81 -23.42
CA ASP A 37 -9.79 -18.87 -22.44
C ASP A 37 -8.73 -18.92 -21.33
N ASN A 38 -7.71 -18.07 -21.38
CA ASN A 38 -6.73 -17.97 -20.31
C ASN A 38 -6.79 -16.60 -19.60
N PRO A 39 -7.01 -16.57 -18.27
CA PRO A 39 -6.98 -15.31 -17.53
C PRO A 39 -5.55 -14.73 -17.45
N PRO A 40 -5.40 -13.42 -17.22
CA PRO A 40 -4.12 -12.81 -16.90
C PRO A 40 -3.42 -13.51 -15.72
N GLN A 41 -2.10 -13.59 -15.77
CA GLN A 41 -1.29 -14.22 -14.74
C GLN A 41 -0.27 -13.23 -14.19
N PHE A 42 -0.42 -12.87 -12.92
CA PHE A 42 0.56 -12.03 -12.24
C PHE A 42 1.87 -12.79 -11.99
N SER A 43 2.99 -12.10 -12.15
CA SER A 43 4.33 -12.58 -11.78
C SER A 43 4.45 -12.98 -10.30
N ARG A 44 3.64 -12.37 -9.43
CA ARG A 44 3.47 -12.73 -8.02
C ARG A 44 2.02 -12.51 -7.61
N THR A 45 1.48 -13.41 -6.81
CA THR A 45 0.14 -13.25 -6.23
C THR A 45 0.14 -12.41 -4.95
N HIS A 46 1.30 -12.27 -4.30
CA HIS A 46 1.47 -11.50 -3.06
C HIS A 46 2.81 -10.76 -3.06
N ALA A 47 2.81 -9.52 -2.55
CA ALA A 47 4.01 -8.73 -2.30
C ALA A 47 3.90 -8.01 -0.95
N HIS A 48 5.04 -7.76 -0.31
CA HIS A 48 5.12 -6.96 0.91
C HIS A 48 6.13 -5.84 0.70
N VAL A 49 5.78 -4.63 1.12
CA VAL A 49 6.65 -3.45 1.06
C VAL A 49 6.60 -2.69 2.37
N LYS A 50 7.76 -2.16 2.78
CA LYS A 50 7.87 -1.16 3.83
C LYS A 50 8.09 0.21 3.19
N VAL A 51 7.32 1.20 3.59
CA VAL A 51 7.38 2.55 3.03
C VAL A 51 7.38 3.57 4.17
N ARG A 52 8.18 4.62 4.06
CA ARG A 52 8.11 5.74 5.00
C ARG A 52 6.89 6.59 4.73
N GLU A 53 6.28 7.15 5.76
CA GLU A 53 5.11 8.01 5.54
C GLU A 53 5.44 9.32 4.82
N ASP A 54 6.67 9.81 4.96
CA ASP A 54 7.20 10.95 4.21
C ASP A 54 7.58 10.65 2.75
N ALA A 55 7.24 9.46 2.24
CA ALA A 55 7.55 9.07 0.87
C ALA A 55 6.92 10.03 -0.15
N ALA A 56 7.75 10.49 -1.09
CA ALA A 56 7.32 11.44 -2.11
C ALA A 56 6.25 10.83 -3.03
N LEU A 57 5.34 11.68 -3.52
CA LEU A 57 4.37 11.30 -4.55
C LEU A 57 5.10 10.82 -5.81
N GLY A 58 4.55 9.77 -6.44
CA GLY A 58 5.16 9.10 -7.59
C GLY A 58 6.19 8.03 -7.23
N THR A 59 6.49 7.82 -5.94
CA THR A 59 7.39 6.73 -5.51
C THR A 59 6.84 5.38 -5.97
N LEU A 60 7.68 4.57 -6.61
CA LEU A 60 7.38 3.19 -6.97
C LEU A 60 7.52 2.29 -5.73
N LEU A 61 6.41 1.73 -5.27
CA LEU A 61 6.36 0.87 -4.09
C LEU A 61 6.66 -0.59 -4.43
N ALA A 62 6.06 -1.08 -5.50
CA ALA A 62 6.22 -2.45 -5.96
C ALA A 62 5.95 -2.55 -7.47
N SER A 63 6.44 -3.61 -8.10
CA SER A 63 6.11 -3.96 -9.48
C SER A 63 5.63 -5.40 -9.54
N ILE A 64 4.38 -5.58 -9.95
CA ILE A 64 3.72 -6.87 -10.08
C ILE A 64 3.07 -6.92 -11.46
N PRO A 65 3.86 -7.08 -12.54
CA PRO A 65 3.31 -7.23 -13.88
C PRO A 65 2.51 -8.53 -13.98
N ALA A 66 1.50 -8.52 -14.84
CA ALA A 66 0.72 -9.65 -15.28
C ALA A 66 0.88 -9.87 -16.79
N HIS A 67 0.76 -11.12 -17.20
CA HIS A 67 0.85 -11.56 -18.58
C HIS A 67 -0.36 -12.43 -18.92
N ASP A 68 -0.96 -12.18 -20.08
CA ASP A 68 -2.04 -12.97 -20.63
C ASP A 68 -1.46 -13.90 -21.72
N PRO A 69 -1.54 -15.23 -21.54
CA PRO A 69 -0.95 -16.19 -22.46
C PRO A 69 -1.78 -16.40 -23.75
N ASP A 70 -2.96 -15.80 -23.87
CA ASP A 70 -3.74 -15.82 -25.11
C ASP A 70 -3.02 -15.08 -26.25
N MET A 71 -3.32 -15.45 -27.49
CA MET A 71 -2.55 -14.97 -28.63
C MET A 71 -2.76 -13.47 -28.86
N GLY A 72 -1.68 -12.69 -28.68
CA GLY A 72 -1.75 -11.22 -28.74
C GLY A 72 -2.22 -10.58 -27.42
N GLY A 73 -2.23 -11.35 -26.34
CA GLY A 73 -2.43 -10.95 -24.95
C GLY A 73 -1.21 -10.30 -24.29
N GLU A 74 0.00 -10.46 -24.86
CA GLU A 74 1.26 -9.97 -24.28
C GLU A 74 1.29 -8.46 -23.96
N GLN A 75 0.36 -7.66 -24.50
CA GLN A 75 0.24 -6.21 -24.26
C GLN A 75 -1.16 -5.73 -23.88
N LYS A 76 -2.01 -6.58 -23.28
CA LYS A 76 -3.44 -6.24 -23.08
C LYS A 76 -3.98 -6.41 -21.66
N VAL A 77 -3.14 -6.49 -20.63
CA VAL A 77 -3.64 -6.42 -19.25
C VAL A 77 -3.82 -4.97 -18.81
N GLN A 78 -5.04 -4.61 -18.41
CA GLN A 78 -5.34 -3.35 -17.74
C GLN A 78 -5.29 -3.56 -16.22
N TYR A 79 -4.54 -2.71 -15.53
CA TYR A 79 -4.37 -2.80 -14.09
C TYR A 79 -5.26 -1.79 -13.37
N HIS A 80 -5.85 -2.22 -12.26
CA HIS A 80 -6.64 -1.39 -11.37
C HIS A 80 -6.28 -1.72 -9.92
N VAL A 81 -6.40 -0.74 -9.03
CA VAL A 81 -6.35 -0.98 -7.59
C VAL A 81 -7.80 -1.17 -7.11
N GLU A 82 -8.11 -2.34 -6.58
CA GLU A 82 -9.42 -2.67 -6.03
C GLU A 82 -9.37 -2.68 -4.50
N GLY A 83 -9.88 -1.61 -3.89
CA GLY A 83 -10.06 -1.55 -2.45
C GLY A 83 -8.75 -1.40 -1.66
N GLY A 84 -8.84 -0.62 -0.59
CA GLY A 84 -7.71 -0.27 0.25
C GLY A 84 -6.84 0.82 -0.36
N TRP A 85 -6.54 1.84 0.45
CA TRP A 85 -5.48 2.82 0.19
C TRP A 85 -5.67 3.60 -1.11
N ASP A 86 -6.65 4.52 -1.12
CA ASP A 86 -6.97 5.44 -2.24
C ASP A 86 -5.79 6.32 -2.70
N VAL A 87 -4.73 6.32 -1.90
CA VAL A 87 -3.45 6.97 -2.15
C VAL A 87 -2.57 6.19 -3.13
N LEU A 88 -3.01 5.03 -3.64
CA LEU A 88 -2.25 4.20 -4.59
C LEU A 88 -2.78 4.33 -6.01
N ALA A 89 -1.88 4.16 -6.97
CA ALA A 89 -2.21 3.96 -8.37
C ALA A 89 -1.33 2.86 -8.97
N VAL A 90 -1.80 2.24 -10.05
CA VAL A 90 -1.03 1.25 -10.81
C VAL A 90 -0.86 1.75 -12.24
N ASN A 91 0.35 1.65 -12.77
CA ASN A 91 0.67 2.07 -14.12
C ASN A 91 0.41 0.95 -15.15
N ALA A 92 0.59 1.26 -16.44
CA ALA A 92 0.30 0.34 -17.54
C ALA A 92 1.20 -0.93 -17.58
N VAL A 93 2.28 -0.98 -16.80
CA VAL A 93 3.21 -2.12 -16.73
C VAL A 93 3.15 -2.86 -15.39
N GLY A 94 2.12 -2.63 -14.58
CA GLY A 94 1.95 -3.26 -13.27
C GLY A 94 2.84 -2.68 -12.16
N GLY A 95 3.37 -1.47 -12.35
CA GLY A 95 4.09 -0.71 -11.31
C GLY A 95 3.10 0.05 -10.42
N ILE A 96 3.18 -0.19 -9.11
CA ILE A 96 2.31 0.38 -8.09
C ILE A 96 3.02 1.59 -7.50
N ILE A 97 2.41 2.76 -7.65
CA ILE A 97 2.97 4.05 -7.27
C ILE A 97 2.11 4.74 -6.21
N LEU A 98 2.77 5.58 -5.42
CA LEU A 98 2.11 6.47 -4.47
C LEU A 98 1.54 7.70 -5.19
N ARG A 99 0.29 8.05 -4.91
CA ARG A 99 -0.46 9.18 -5.48
C ARG A 99 -1.01 10.14 -4.41
N GLY A 100 -1.13 9.71 -3.17
CA GLY A 100 -1.52 10.53 -2.04
C GLY A 100 -0.50 10.49 -0.90
N ALA A 101 -0.60 11.43 0.04
CA ALA A 101 0.23 11.44 1.23
C ALA A 101 -0.08 10.24 2.13
N LEU A 102 0.94 9.78 2.84
CA LEU A 102 0.82 8.74 3.86
C LEU A 102 0.93 9.40 5.23
N ASP A 103 0.28 8.79 6.20
CA ASP A 103 0.20 9.26 7.59
C ASP A 103 -0.06 8.03 8.46
N ARG A 104 0.92 7.64 9.28
CA ARG A 104 0.88 6.44 10.11
C ARG A 104 0.05 6.67 11.37
N GLU A 105 0.04 7.89 11.89
CA GLU A 105 -0.71 8.35 13.06
C GLU A 105 -2.19 8.55 12.70
N GLY A 106 -2.45 8.84 11.43
CA GLY A 106 -3.77 9.02 10.87
C GLY A 106 -4.64 7.75 10.80
N PRO A 107 -5.89 7.90 10.30
CA PRO A 107 -6.88 6.82 10.25
C PRO A 107 -6.51 5.64 9.35
N GLY A 108 -5.46 5.76 8.51
CA GLY A 108 -4.95 4.71 7.65
C GLY A 108 -4.12 3.64 8.40
N GLY A 109 -3.57 4.00 9.56
CA GLY A 109 -2.79 3.12 10.43
C GLY A 109 -1.49 2.58 9.82
N THR A 110 -0.85 1.64 10.52
CA THR A 110 0.51 1.18 10.18
C THR A 110 0.57 0.12 9.08
N ILE A 111 -0.51 -0.62 8.84
CA ILE A 111 -0.52 -1.74 7.88
C ILE A 111 -1.73 -1.65 6.96
N GLY A 112 -1.44 -1.62 5.66
CA GLY A 112 -2.42 -1.60 4.58
C GLY A 112 -2.41 -2.86 3.74
N VAL A 113 -3.56 -3.23 3.18
CA VAL A 113 -3.65 -4.27 2.15
C VAL A 113 -4.40 -3.70 0.96
N ALA A 114 -3.77 -3.72 -0.20
CA ALA A 114 -4.35 -3.31 -1.47
C ALA A 114 -4.46 -4.51 -2.41
N LYS A 115 -5.58 -4.64 -3.13
CA LYS A 115 -5.71 -5.66 -4.18
C LYS A 115 -5.45 -5.01 -5.54
N ILE A 116 -4.67 -5.68 -6.36
CA ILE A 116 -4.33 -5.26 -7.71
C ILE A 116 -5.06 -6.18 -8.67
N LEU A 117 -6.02 -5.62 -9.39
CA LEU A 117 -6.82 -6.32 -10.39
C LEU A 117 -6.14 -6.17 -11.76
N GLY A 118 -5.92 -7.29 -12.43
CA GLY A 118 -5.54 -7.36 -13.85
C GLY A 118 -6.73 -7.82 -14.67
N VAL A 119 -7.09 -7.09 -15.71
CA VAL A 119 -8.22 -7.38 -16.62
C VAL A 119 -7.66 -7.53 -18.03
N ASP A 120 -7.97 -8.62 -18.72
CA ASP A 120 -7.63 -8.76 -20.14
C ASP A 120 -8.52 -7.86 -21.02
N ARG A 121 -8.33 -7.94 -22.35
CA ARG A 121 -9.23 -7.30 -23.32
C ARG A 121 -10.07 -8.32 -24.09
N GLY A 122 -10.30 -9.46 -23.46
CA GLY A 122 -11.10 -10.56 -23.97
C GLY A 122 -12.59 -10.21 -24.12
N THR A 123 -13.34 -11.12 -24.72
CA THR A 123 -14.80 -11.03 -24.75
C THR A 123 -15.40 -12.43 -24.51
N PRO A 124 -15.95 -12.71 -23.31
CA PRO A 124 -15.98 -11.84 -22.13
C PRO A 124 -14.58 -11.60 -21.54
N PRO A 125 -14.37 -10.51 -20.77
CA PRO A 125 -13.09 -10.26 -20.15
C PRO A 125 -12.84 -11.21 -18.97
N LEU A 126 -11.61 -11.71 -18.86
CA LEU A 126 -11.14 -12.48 -17.71
C LEU A 126 -10.26 -11.61 -16.81
N THR A 127 -10.21 -11.98 -15.53
CA THR A 127 -9.53 -11.20 -14.50
C THR A 127 -8.64 -12.05 -13.62
N ALA A 128 -7.64 -11.42 -13.02
CA ALA A 128 -6.83 -11.98 -11.95
C ALA A 128 -6.55 -10.92 -10.90
N THR A 129 -6.15 -11.36 -9.71
CA THR A 129 -5.88 -10.46 -8.58
C THR A 129 -4.56 -10.81 -7.91
N ALA A 130 -3.78 -9.80 -7.55
CA ALA A 130 -2.63 -9.90 -6.66
C ALA A 130 -2.85 -9.04 -5.41
N THR A 131 -2.19 -9.37 -4.31
CA THR A 131 -2.30 -8.63 -3.05
C THR A 131 -0.98 -7.95 -2.71
N LEU A 132 -1.03 -6.65 -2.38
CA LEU A 132 0.11 -5.89 -1.86
C LEU A 132 -0.15 -5.54 -0.39
N THR A 133 0.69 -6.06 0.50
CA THR A 133 0.71 -5.66 1.91
C THR A 133 1.74 -4.55 2.09
N ILE A 134 1.32 -3.45 2.70
CA ILE A 134 2.13 -2.26 2.92
C ILE A 134 2.29 -2.08 4.42
N THR A 135 3.50 -1.80 4.87
CA THR A 135 3.78 -1.41 6.25
C THR A 135 4.41 -0.03 6.25
N LEU A 136 3.76 0.93 6.90
CA LEU A 136 4.33 2.25 7.12
C LEU A 136 5.44 2.17 8.16
N THR A 137 6.52 2.89 7.89
CA THR A 137 7.57 3.16 8.84
C THR A 137 7.51 4.61 9.26
N ASP A 138 7.55 4.79 10.55
CA ASP A 138 7.44 6.05 11.27
C ASP A 138 8.54 7.07 10.91
N VAL A 139 8.14 8.33 10.96
CA VAL A 139 8.92 9.55 10.78
C VAL A 139 8.57 10.45 11.96
N ASN A 140 9.57 11.15 12.50
CA ASN A 140 9.34 12.04 13.62
C ASN A 140 8.70 13.36 13.14
N ASP A 141 7.41 13.36 12.84
CA ASP A 141 6.66 14.52 12.37
C ASP A 141 5.49 14.92 13.27
N SER A 142 5.23 14.17 14.35
CA SER A 142 4.33 14.60 15.41
C SER A 142 5.09 15.35 16.51
N PRO A 143 4.67 16.58 16.88
CA PRO A 143 5.25 17.27 18.02
C PRO A 143 4.61 16.80 19.34
N PRO A 144 5.34 16.87 20.46
CA PRO A 144 4.80 16.49 21.76
C PRO A 144 3.66 17.43 22.19
N LEU A 145 2.57 16.85 22.70
CA LEU A 145 1.38 17.55 23.17
C LEU A 145 1.22 17.42 24.68
N LEU A 146 1.04 18.54 25.39
CA LEU A 146 0.69 18.54 26.81
C LEU A 146 -0.77 18.10 27.02
N LEU A 147 -0.96 17.13 27.90
CA LEU A 147 -2.27 16.65 28.31
C LEU A 147 -2.79 17.42 29.54
N PRO A 148 -4.10 17.70 29.61
CA PRO A 148 -4.69 18.26 30.82
C PRO A 148 -4.49 17.35 32.07
N PRO A 149 -4.37 17.94 33.27
CA PRO A 149 -4.45 19.37 33.55
C PRO A 149 -3.12 20.11 33.29
N VAL A 150 -3.20 21.26 32.62
CA VAL A 150 -2.07 22.22 32.43
C VAL A 150 -2.24 23.50 33.23
N THR A 151 -3.31 23.59 34.03
CA THR A 151 -3.63 24.73 34.87
C THR A 151 -3.70 24.27 36.32
N PHE A 152 -2.95 24.93 37.18
CA PHE A 152 -2.92 24.68 38.63
C PHE A 152 -3.27 25.97 39.37
N HIS A 153 -4.01 25.84 40.46
CA HIS A 153 -4.41 26.97 41.29
C HIS A 153 -3.74 26.85 42.66
N VAL A 154 -3.12 27.94 43.12
CA VAL A 154 -2.47 28.02 44.42
C VAL A 154 -2.65 29.42 44.98
N THR A 155 -2.82 29.53 46.30
CA THR A 155 -2.91 30.82 46.99
C THR A 155 -1.51 31.32 47.35
N GLU A 156 -1.35 32.65 47.47
CA GLU A 156 -0.05 33.26 47.78
C GLU A 156 0.51 32.89 49.17
N ASP A 157 -0.36 32.47 50.09
CA ASP A 157 -0.05 32.06 51.46
C ASP A 157 0.21 30.54 51.59
N ALA A 158 0.13 29.80 50.47
CA ALA A 158 0.31 28.36 50.47
C ALA A 158 1.73 27.96 50.92
N ALA A 159 1.81 26.91 51.74
CA ALA A 159 3.09 26.27 52.04
C ALA A 159 3.66 25.58 50.78
N PRO A 160 5.00 25.49 50.63
CA PRO A 160 5.63 24.72 49.56
C PRO A 160 5.04 23.31 49.45
N ALA A 161 4.53 22.98 48.27
CA ALA A 161 3.84 21.72 48.02
C ALA A 161 3.89 21.36 46.54
N ARG A 162 3.54 20.11 46.23
CA ARG A 162 3.32 19.64 44.86
C ARG A 162 1.98 20.15 44.36
N LEU A 163 2.01 20.93 43.28
CA LEU A 163 0.82 21.48 42.64
C LEU A 163 0.13 20.44 41.75
N GLY A 164 0.91 19.62 41.07
CA GLY A 164 0.36 18.54 40.25
C GLY A 164 1.40 17.89 39.35
N ILE A 165 0.90 17.26 38.29
CA ILE A 165 1.67 16.52 37.30
C ILE A 165 1.35 17.09 35.93
N LEU A 166 2.39 17.43 35.17
CA LEU A 166 2.32 17.64 33.74
C LEU A 166 2.63 16.32 33.04
N THR A 167 1.82 16.02 32.03
CA THR A 167 1.96 14.84 31.17
C THR A 167 2.05 15.32 29.73
N ALA A 168 2.94 14.72 28.94
CA ALA A 168 2.98 14.93 27.50
C ALA A 168 2.72 13.61 26.77
N THR A 169 2.26 13.70 25.53
CA THR A 169 2.10 12.58 24.62
C THR A 169 2.72 12.93 23.28
N ASP A 170 3.14 11.91 22.54
CA ASP A 170 3.58 12.00 21.16
C ASP A 170 2.92 10.84 20.39
N GLU A 171 2.49 11.07 19.15
CA GLU A 171 1.80 10.05 18.35
C GLU A 171 2.80 9.17 17.57
N ASP A 172 4.06 9.60 17.47
CA ASP A 172 5.16 8.88 16.82
C ASP A 172 5.59 7.62 17.59
N VAL A 173 6.38 6.74 16.95
CA VAL A 173 6.79 5.45 17.55
C VAL A 173 7.89 5.65 18.62
N TRP A 174 7.49 5.52 19.88
CA TRP A 174 8.41 5.59 21.04
C TRP A 174 9.65 4.68 20.92
N ALA A 175 9.49 3.47 20.38
CA ALA A 175 10.56 2.48 20.26
C ALA A 175 11.67 2.90 19.29
N LEU A 176 11.42 3.93 18.47
CA LEU A 176 12.40 4.53 17.57
C LEU A 176 13.03 5.80 18.16
N GLY A 177 12.65 6.19 19.38
CA GLY A 177 13.13 7.40 20.04
C GLY A 177 12.43 8.68 19.59
N HIS A 178 11.31 8.57 18.87
CA HIS A 178 10.50 9.70 18.41
C HIS A 178 9.43 10.11 19.44
N GLY A 179 9.70 9.88 20.73
CA GLY A 179 8.72 10.14 21.77
C GLY A 179 9.40 10.24 23.12
N PRO A 180 8.80 9.73 24.21
CA PRO A 180 9.42 9.81 25.53
C PRO A 180 10.83 9.17 25.53
N PRO A 181 11.81 9.76 26.23
CA PRO A 181 11.65 10.77 27.27
C PRO A 181 11.48 12.23 26.77
N PHE A 182 10.50 12.94 27.33
CA PHE A 182 10.26 14.37 27.14
C PHE A 182 11.07 15.23 28.12
N THR A 183 11.60 16.34 27.62
CA THR A 183 12.28 17.34 28.46
C THR A 183 11.35 18.51 28.73
N PHE A 184 11.15 18.86 30.00
CA PHE A 184 10.35 20.00 30.43
C PHE A 184 11.23 21.11 31.01
N SER A 185 10.90 22.36 30.72
CA SER A 185 11.59 23.53 31.27
C SER A 185 10.61 24.68 31.52
N LEU A 186 10.90 25.52 32.52
CA LEU A 186 10.14 26.76 32.78
C LEU A 186 10.80 27.91 32.00
N ALA A 187 10.10 28.45 31.00
CA ALA A 187 10.64 29.50 30.12
C ALA A 187 10.83 30.86 30.81
N SER A 188 10.07 31.14 31.87
CA SER A 188 10.22 32.34 32.71
C SER A 188 9.48 32.17 34.02
N SER A 189 10.15 32.38 35.16
CA SER A 189 9.50 32.50 36.46
C SER A 189 9.28 33.97 36.80
N ASN A 190 8.14 34.28 37.41
CA ASN A 190 7.95 35.59 38.05
C ASN A 190 8.92 35.64 39.24
N PRO A 191 9.79 36.66 39.38
CA PRO A 191 10.74 36.73 40.49
C PRO A 191 10.09 36.76 41.89
N GLN A 192 8.78 37.03 41.99
CA GLN A 192 8.03 36.97 43.25
C GLN A 192 7.52 35.58 43.62
N TYR A 193 7.46 34.63 42.69
CA TYR A 193 6.94 33.27 42.92
C TYR A 193 7.87 32.22 42.30
N ILE A 194 8.40 31.33 43.13
CA ILE A 194 9.36 30.32 42.69
C ILE A 194 8.61 29.01 42.39
N PHE A 195 8.73 28.54 41.15
CA PHE A 195 8.25 27.23 40.74
C PHE A 195 9.43 26.39 40.30
N ASP A 196 9.37 25.11 40.63
CA ASP A 196 10.40 24.14 40.23
C ASP A 196 9.75 22.90 39.60
N LEU A 197 10.53 22.23 38.76
CA LEU A 197 10.15 21.04 38.04
C LEU A 197 10.94 19.85 38.57
N MET A 198 10.24 18.83 39.05
CA MET A 198 10.86 17.57 39.46
C MET A 198 10.53 16.48 38.45
N SER A 199 11.56 15.98 37.77
CA SER A 199 11.47 14.81 36.91
C SER A 199 11.17 13.57 37.75
N LEU A 200 10.07 12.89 37.46
CA LEU A 200 9.83 11.55 37.97
C LEU A 200 10.42 10.58 36.96
N GLN A 201 11.70 10.24 37.12
CA GLN A 201 12.24 9.06 36.45
C GLN A 201 11.39 7.86 36.91
N PHE A 202 10.97 6.99 35.98
CA PHE A 202 10.34 5.66 36.17
C PHE A 202 8.97 5.39 35.48
N ASP A 203 8.43 6.24 34.61
CA ASP A 203 7.27 5.86 33.77
C ASP A 203 7.46 6.29 32.29
N PRO A 204 7.22 5.40 31.30
CA PRO A 204 7.19 5.77 29.87
C PRO A 204 6.12 6.83 29.52
N ARG A 205 5.16 7.10 30.43
CA ARG A 205 4.30 8.28 30.41
C ARG A 205 4.95 9.33 31.28
N GLU A 206 5.86 10.09 30.71
CA GLU A 206 6.70 10.94 31.55
C GLU A 206 5.89 11.99 32.29
N TYR A 207 6.00 11.91 33.62
CA TYR A 207 5.35 12.81 34.54
C TYR A 207 6.38 13.81 35.03
N LEU A 208 6.05 15.08 34.90
CA LEU A 208 6.77 16.13 35.57
C LEU A 208 5.96 16.65 36.73
N SER A 209 6.53 16.63 37.93
CA SER A 209 5.86 17.24 39.07
C SER A 209 6.18 18.73 39.13
N LEU A 210 5.13 19.55 39.13
CA LEU A 210 5.26 20.98 39.38
C LEU A 210 5.23 21.21 40.91
N LEU A 211 6.29 21.83 41.43
CA LEU A 211 6.44 22.16 42.84
C LEU A 211 6.39 23.67 43.02
N LEU A 212 5.73 24.13 44.08
CA LEU A 212 5.88 25.49 44.59
C LEU A 212 7.07 25.52 45.55
N ALA A 213 8.03 26.41 45.30
CA ALA A 213 9.13 26.73 46.21
C ALA A 213 8.95 28.15 46.77
N ARG A 214 9.48 28.38 47.98
CA ARG A 214 9.47 29.71 48.62
C ARG A 214 10.59 30.58 48.09
#